data_AF-A0A5C9AFZ5-F1
#
_entry.id   AF-A0A5C9AFZ5-F1
#
_cell.length_a   1.000
_cell.length_b   1.000
_cell.length_c   1.000
_cell.angle_alpha   90.00
_cell.angle_beta   90.00
_cell.angle_gamma   90.00
#
_symmetry.space_group_name_H-M   'P 1'
#
loop_
_entity.id
_entity.type
_entity.pdbx_description
1 polymer ?
#
loop_
_entity_poly.entity_id
_entity_poly.type
_entity_poly.pdbx_seq_one_letter_code
_entity_poly.pdbx_strand_id
1 'polypeptide(L)'
;MFAVSSRRVLPGFTLSLGTSLLFVCLILLLPLSALVMQLAQMSWAQYWEVITNPQVVAAYKVTLLSAFVASIFNGVFGLLMAWILTRYRFPGRTLLDALMDLPFAL
;
A
#
# COMPACT_ATOMS: atom_id res chain seq x y z
N MET A 1 -4.26 7.08 -47.64
CA MET A 1 -3.43 7.30 -46.44
C MET A 1 -4.36 7.20 -45.24
N PHE A 2 -4.23 6.14 -44.44
CA PHE A 2 -5.24 5.67 -43.49
C PHE A 2 -5.45 6.65 -42.33
N ALA A 3 -6.69 7.14 -42.17
CA ALA A 3 -7.14 7.79 -40.94
C ALA A 3 -7.44 6.70 -39.91
N VAL A 4 -6.54 6.52 -38.94
CA VAL A 4 -6.78 5.64 -37.79
C VAL A 4 -7.81 6.30 -36.90
N SER A 5 -9.09 5.98 -37.14
CA SER A 5 -10.17 6.30 -36.20
C SER A 5 -9.97 5.45 -34.95
N SER A 6 -9.38 6.06 -33.92
CA SER A 6 -9.34 5.50 -32.56
C SER A 6 -10.77 5.39 -32.05
N ARG A 7 -11.43 4.24 -32.29
CA ARG A 7 -12.65 3.88 -31.57
C ARG A 7 -12.31 3.87 -30.07
N ARG A 8 -12.72 4.90 -29.34
CA ARG A 8 -12.67 4.89 -27.88
C ARG A 8 -13.60 3.76 -27.42
N VAL A 9 -13.02 2.70 -26.89
CA VAL A 9 -13.71 1.45 -26.51
C VAL A 9 -14.70 1.69 -25.35
N LEU A 10 -14.64 2.86 -24.71
CA LEU A 10 -15.57 3.35 -23.67
C LEU A 10 -15.86 4.85 -23.89
N PRO A 11 -17.05 5.25 -24.38
CA PRO A 11 -17.45 6.64 -24.42
C PRO A 11 -17.53 7.18 -22.98
N GLY A 12 -16.78 8.25 -22.67
CA GLY A 12 -16.75 8.86 -21.34
C GLY A 12 -15.71 8.33 -20.37
N PHE A 13 -14.77 7.46 -20.79
CA PHE A 13 -13.70 6.91 -19.92
C PHE A 13 -12.91 7.99 -19.16
N THR A 14 -12.54 9.08 -19.82
CA THR A 14 -11.80 10.17 -19.17
C THR A 14 -12.64 10.87 -18.10
N LEU A 15 -13.95 10.97 -18.31
CA LEU A 15 -14.87 11.60 -17.36
C LEU A 15 -15.10 10.69 -16.15
N SER A 16 -15.37 9.40 -16.37
CA SER A 16 -15.58 8.43 -15.28
C SER A 16 -14.30 8.17 -14.47
N LEU A 17 -13.15 8.13 -15.14
CA LEU A 17 -11.85 8.01 -14.47
C LEU A 17 -11.52 9.28 -13.68
N GLY A 18 -11.77 10.45 -14.25
CA GLY A 18 -11.57 11.74 -13.58
C GLY A 18 -12.44 11.89 -12.33
N THR A 19 -13.72 11.54 -12.41
CA THR A 19 -14.62 11.59 -11.25
C THR A 19 -14.24 10.54 -10.20
N SER A 20 -13.88 9.32 -10.60
CA SER A 20 -13.44 8.26 -9.68
C SER A 20 -12.17 8.65 -8.93
N LEU A 21 -11.14 9.15 -9.64
CA LEU A 21 -9.92 9.63 -9.03
C LEU A 21 -10.17 10.82 -8.10
N LEU A 22 -11.02 11.77 -8.51
CA LEU A 22 -11.38 12.91 -7.68
C LEU A 22 -12.04 12.45 -6.37
N PHE A 23 -12.96 11.49 -6.43
CA PHE A 23 -13.59 10.91 -5.24
C PHE A 23 -12.58 10.22 -4.32
N VAL A 24 -11.69 9.36 -4.86
CA VAL A 24 -10.64 8.69 -4.07
C VAL A 24 -9.70 9.71 -3.43
N CYS A 25 -9.25 10.71 -4.20
CA CYS A 25 -8.42 11.78 -3.70
C CYS A 25 -9.12 12.56 -2.59
N LEU A 26 -10.39 12.93 -2.74
CA LEU A 26 -11.12 13.62 -1.68
C LEU A 26 -11.21 12.79 -0.40
N ILE A 27 -11.53 11.51 -0.51
CA ILE A 27 -11.63 10.60 0.65
C ILE A 27 -10.30 10.50 1.41
N LEU A 28 -9.16 10.48 0.69
CA LEU A 28 -7.83 10.40 1.31
C LEU A 28 -7.30 11.78 1.78
N LEU A 29 -7.47 12.83 0.98
CA LEU A 29 -6.90 14.15 1.23
C LEU A 29 -7.65 14.93 2.31
N LEU A 30 -8.96 14.73 2.47
CA LEU A 30 -9.70 15.39 3.54
C LEU A 30 -9.16 15.05 4.94
N PRO A 31 -9.03 13.78 5.37
CA PRO A 31 -8.47 13.46 6.69
C PRO A 31 -6.98 13.84 6.80
N LEU A 32 -6.20 13.68 5.73
CA LEU A 32 -4.79 14.08 5.74
C LEU A 32 -4.64 15.60 5.90
N SER A 33 -5.47 16.40 5.24
CA SER A 33 -5.43 17.86 5.39
C SER A 33 -5.86 18.30 6.78
N ALA A 34 -6.86 17.64 7.39
CA ALA A 34 -7.23 17.87 8.78
C ALA A 34 -6.07 17.60 9.76
N LEU A 35 -5.32 16.52 9.57
CA LEU A 35 -4.11 16.24 10.36
C LEU A 35 -3.07 17.36 10.19
N VAL A 36 -2.77 17.77 8.95
CA VAL A 36 -1.82 18.85 8.67
C VAL A 36 -2.25 20.18 9.30
N MET A 37 -3.55 20.50 9.26
CA MET A 37 -4.08 21.69 9.93
C MET A 37 -3.88 21.64 11.44
N GLN A 38 -4.07 20.46 12.06
CA GLN A 38 -3.84 20.27 13.48
C GLN A 38 -2.36 20.39 13.87
N LEU A 39 -1.46 19.86 13.02
CA LEU A 39 -0.02 20.04 13.14
C LEU A 39 0.40 21.51 12.99
N ALA A 40 -0.23 22.27 12.08
CA ALA A 40 0.07 23.69 11.87
C ALA A 40 -0.35 24.59 13.05
N GLN A 41 -1.27 24.14 13.90
CA GLN A 41 -1.64 24.84 15.13
C GLN A 41 -0.64 24.61 16.28
N MET A 42 0.27 23.63 16.16
CA MET A 42 1.28 23.35 17.17
C MET A 42 2.52 24.23 16.99
N SER A 43 3.12 24.67 18.11
CA SER A 43 4.44 25.29 18.08
C SER A 43 5.55 24.25 17.82
N TRP A 44 6.69 24.71 17.30
CA TRP A 44 7.85 23.85 17.06
C TRP A 44 8.32 23.09 18.31
N ALA A 45 8.23 23.71 19.49
CA ALA A 45 8.60 23.09 20.76
C ALA A 45 7.65 21.94 21.13
N GLN A 46 6.34 22.14 20.98
CA GLN A 46 5.33 21.10 21.23
C GLN A 46 5.48 19.93 20.25
N TYR A 47 5.76 20.20 18.98
CA TYR A 47 6.02 19.17 17.99
C TYR A 47 7.21 18.28 18.37
N TRP A 48 8.31 18.90 18.81
CA TRP A 48 9.51 18.16 19.24
C TRP A 48 9.26 17.33 20.50
N GLU A 49 8.50 17.86 21.46
CA GLU A 49 8.11 17.15 22.68
C GLU A 49 7.29 15.90 22.39
N VAL A 50 6.32 16.00 21.46
CA VAL A 50 5.47 14.87 21.06
C VAL A 50 6.29 13.76 20.37
N ILE A 51 7.18 14.12 19.45
CA ILE A 51 7.98 13.14 18.70
C ILE A 51 9.05 12.49 19.56
N THR A 52 9.62 13.24 20.49
CA THR A 52 10.66 12.74 21.40
C THR A 52 10.06 12.03 22.62
N ASN A 53 8.73 11.96 22.72
CA ASN A 53 8.06 11.26 23.80
C ASN A 53 8.56 9.79 23.85
N PRO A 54 9.01 9.29 25.01
CA PRO A 54 9.57 7.95 25.12
C PRO A 54 8.64 6.85 24.62
N GLN A 55 7.32 7.02 24.74
CA GLN A 55 6.34 6.07 24.22
C GLN A 55 6.31 6.06 22.68
N VAL A 56 6.35 7.25 22.06
CA VAL A 56 6.33 7.42 20.61
C VAL A 56 7.64 6.87 20.00
N VAL A 57 8.78 7.17 20.62
CA VAL A 57 10.08 6.65 20.19
C VAL A 57 10.15 5.12 20.35
N ALA A 58 9.59 4.56 21.44
CA ALA A 58 9.51 3.12 21.61
C ALA A 58 8.63 2.47 20.52
N ALA A 59 7.49 3.09 20.19
CA ALA A 59 6.62 2.61 19.12
C ALA A 59 7.34 2.62 17.76
N TYR A 60 8.11 3.67 17.44
CA TYR A 60 8.93 3.72 16.22
C TYR A 60 9.96 2.58 16.16
N LYS A 61 10.68 2.34 17.27
CA LYS A 61 11.67 1.25 17.35
C LYS A 61 11.03 -0.12 17.13
N VAL A 62 9.93 -0.41 17.82
CA VAL A 62 9.22 -1.69 17.68
C VAL A 62 8.69 -1.87 16.27
N THR A 63 8.08 -0.83 15.70
CA THR A 63 7.52 -0.87 14.34
C THR A 63 8.62 -1.12 13.31
N LEU A 64 9.72 -0.37 13.38
CA LEU A 64 10.84 -0.52 12.45
C LEU A 64 11.53 -1.87 12.59
N LEU A 65 11.82 -2.31 13.81
CA LEU A 65 12.46 -3.61 14.03
C LEU A 65 11.56 -4.77 13.58
N SER A 66 10.27 -4.71 13.93
CA SER A 66 9.29 -5.71 13.51
C SER A 66 9.16 -5.77 12.00
N ALA A 67 8.96 -4.62 11.34
CA ALA A 67 8.86 -4.53 9.89
C ALA A 67 10.14 -5.00 9.19
N PHE A 68 11.31 -4.68 9.74
CA PHE A 68 12.60 -5.10 9.19
C PHE A 68 12.78 -6.62 9.25
N VAL A 69 12.55 -7.22 10.43
CA VAL A 69 12.64 -8.68 10.60
C VAL A 69 11.60 -9.38 9.73
N ALA A 70 10.36 -8.91 9.73
CA ALA A 70 9.29 -9.45 8.90
C ALA A 70 9.60 -9.32 7.40
N SER A 71 10.21 -8.21 6.97
CA SER A 71 10.59 -8.00 5.57
C SER A 71 11.72 -8.93 5.13
N ILE A 72 12.74 -9.16 5.97
CA ILE A 72 13.80 -10.14 5.68
C ILE A 72 13.19 -11.54 5.59
N PHE A 73 12.34 -11.92 6.56
CA PHE A 73 11.68 -13.20 6.55
C PHE A 73 10.81 -13.38 5.30
N ASN A 74 9.95 -12.42 4.97
CA ASN A 74 9.14 -12.43 3.76
C ASN A 74 10.00 -12.45 2.48
N GLY A 75 11.12 -11.73 2.46
CA GLY A 75 12.05 -11.72 1.35
C GLY A 75 12.66 -13.11 1.09
N VAL A 76 13.11 -13.80 2.13
CA VAL A 76 13.70 -15.13 1.99
C VAL A 76 12.64 -16.19 1.68
N PHE A 77 11.61 -16.31 2.53
CA PHE A 77 10.59 -17.35 2.38
C PHE A 77 9.66 -17.10 1.21
N GLY A 78 9.26 -15.85 0.98
CA GLY A 78 8.44 -15.47 -0.18
C GLY A 78 9.18 -15.72 -1.49
N LEU A 79 10.48 -15.39 -1.57
CA LEU A 79 11.27 -15.70 -2.77
C LEU A 79 11.40 -17.21 -3.00
N LEU A 80 11.68 -18.00 -1.95
CA LEU A 80 11.75 -19.46 -2.06
C LEU A 80 10.42 -20.05 -2.51
N MET A 81 9.31 -19.61 -1.92
CA MET A 81 7.98 -20.10 -2.29
C MET A 81 7.63 -19.72 -3.73
N ALA A 82 7.86 -18.47 -4.13
CA ALA A 82 7.65 -18.01 -5.50
C ALA A 82 8.49 -18.80 -6.51
N TRP A 83 9.75 -19.12 -6.17
CA TRP A 83 10.61 -19.96 -7.00
C TRP A 83 10.05 -21.38 -7.15
N ILE A 84 9.62 -22.01 -6.05
CA ILE A 84 9.10 -23.37 -6.09
C ILE A 84 7.80 -23.43 -6.92
N LEU A 85 6.88 -22.50 -6.67
CA LEU A 85 5.61 -22.43 -7.37
C LEU A 85 5.81 -22.12 -8.86
N THR A 86 6.76 -21.29 -9.26
CA THR A 86 7.00 -21.00 -10.68
C THR A 86 7.71 -22.14 -11.40
N ARG A 87 8.70 -22.77 -10.76
CA ARG A 87 9.63 -23.71 -11.44
C ARG A 87 9.24 -25.18 -11.35
N TYR A 88 8.44 -25.59 -10.35
CA TYR A 88 8.06 -26.99 -10.15
C TYR A 88 6.55 -27.22 -10.31
N ARG A 89 6.20 -28.45 -10.75
CA ARG A 89 4.82 -28.93 -10.88
C ARG A 89 4.68 -30.16 -10.00
N PHE A 90 3.96 -30.02 -8.88
CA PHE A 90 3.72 -31.09 -7.91
C PHE A 90 2.23 -31.15 -7.55
N PRO A 91 1.69 -32.33 -7.20
CA PRO A 91 0.31 -32.46 -6.74
C PRO A 91 0.12 -31.71 -5.42
N GLY A 92 -0.84 -30.78 -5.36
CA GLY A 92 -1.07 -29.89 -4.20
C GLY A 92 -0.61 -28.44 -4.37
N ARG A 93 0.03 -28.10 -5.51
CA ARG A 93 0.46 -26.72 -5.83
C ARG A 93 -0.66 -25.69 -5.73
N THR A 94 -1.85 -25.96 -6.28
CA THR A 94 -2.96 -25.01 -6.31
C THR A 94 -3.45 -24.63 -4.91
N LEU A 95 -3.37 -25.55 -3.94
CA LEU A 95 -3.75 -25.27 -2.56
C LEU A 95 -2.76 -24.31 -1.90
N LEU A 96 -1.45 -24.50 -2.13
CA LEU A 96 -0.40 -23.62 -1.62
C LEU A 96 -0.45 -22.22 -2.27
N ASP A 97 -0.74 -22.16 -3.56
CA ASP A 97 -0.93 -20.90 -4.30
C ASP A 97 -2.10 -20.10 -3.68
N ALA A 98 -3.24 -20.75 -3.46
CA ALA A 98 -4.39 -20.12 -2.82
C ALA A 98 -4.12 -19.69 -1.36
N LEU A 99 -3.34 -20.46 -0.59
CA LEU A 99 -2.95 -20.09 0.77
C LEU A 99 -2.04 -18.86 0.81
N MET A 100 -1.17 -18.67 -0.19
CA MET A 100 -0.32 -17.48 -0.31
C MET A 100 -1.13 -16.23 -0.67
N ASP A 101 -2.18 -16.37 -1.49
CA ASP A 101 -3.04 -15.26 -1.91
C ASP A 101 -4.16 -14.94 -0.90
N LEU A 102 -4.50 -15.89 -0.02
CA LEU A 102 -5.52 -15.75 1.03
C LEU A 102 -5.40 -14.46 1.87
N PRO A 103 -4.24 -14.03 2.38
CA PRO A 103 -4.13 -12.79 3.15
C PRO A 103 -4.48 -11.52 2.36
N PHE A 104 -4.50 -11.57 1.02
CA PHE A 104 -4.93 -10.43 0.19
C PHE A 104 -6.42 -10.48 -0.16
N ALA A 105 -7.07 -11.64 0.04
CA ALA A 105 -8.50 -11.82 -0.20
C ALA A 105 -9.36 -11.48 1.03
N LEU A 106 -8.74 -11.33 2.21
CA LEU A 106 -9.35 -10.92 3.48
C LEU A 106 -9.22 -9.41 3.67
#